data_AF-A0A7S2NHF4-F1
#
_entry.id   AF-A0A7S2NHF4-F1
#
_cell.length_a   1.000
_cell.length_b   1.000
_cell.length_c   1.000
_cell.angle_alpha   90.00
_cell.angle_beta   90.00
_cell.angle_gamma   90.00
#
_symmetry.space_group_name_H-M   'P 1'
#
loop_
_entity.id
_entity.type
_entity.pdbx_description
1 polymer ?
#
loop_
_entity_poly.entity_id
_entity_poly.type
_entity_poly.pdbx_seq_one_letter_code
_entity_poly.pdbx_strand_id
1 'polypeptide(L)'
;EYAADDVGGEYDGLYAMLVCRVVLGRPLVVEQPGDYSGQVVYGDYDHVIGDREKAVGTFREFILFHEGSIYPEYAIFYRREKDGKILAPAKREEAPAQEPMMGTTEAGV
;
A
#
# COMPACT_ATOMS: atom_id res chain seq x y z
N GLU A 1 -6.02 13.01 -7.77
CA GLU A 1 -5.38 12.66 -9.06
C GLU A 1 -5.13 11.16 -9.06
N TYR A 2 -5.62 10.43 -10.06
CA TYR A 2 -5.37 8.99 -10.16
C TYR A 2 -4.60 8.70 -11.45
N ALA A 3 -3.63 7.80 -11.37
CA ALA A 3 -2.89 7.32 -12.53
C ALA A 3 -3.81 6.43 -13.39
N ALA A 4 -4.06 6.85 -14.62
CA ALA A 4 -4.61 5.99 -15.66
C ALA A 4 -3.50 5.10 -16.23
N ASP A 5 -3.88 3.95 -16.79
CA ASP A 5 -2.94 3.07 -17.47
C ASP A 5 -2.38 3.79 -18.72
N ASP A 6 -1.07 3.68 -18.95
CA ASP A 6 -0.38 4.38 -20.04
C ASP A 6 -0.53 3.60 -21.36
N VAL A 7 -1.78 3.37 -21.77
CA VAL A 7 -2.10 2.52 -22.93
C VAL A 7 -1.51 3.11 -24.21
N GLY A 8 -0.59 2.39 -24.84
CA GLY A 8 0.17 2.85 -26.00
C GLY A 8 1.27 3.87 -25.70
N GLY A 9 1.53 4.17 -24.42
CA GLY A 9 2.64 5.01 -23.98
C GLY A 9 3.90 4.22 -23.61
N GLU A 10 4.86 4.90 -22.99
CA GLU A 10 6.18 4.33 -22.67
C GLU A 10 6.12 3.25 -21.59
N TYR A 11 5.10 3.31 -20.72
CA TYR A 11 4.90 2.36 -19.63
C TYR A 11 3.87 1.28 -19.94
N ASP A 12 3.40 1.17 -21.19
CA ASP A 12 2.39 0.19 -21.59
C ASP A 12 2.82 -1.25 -21.28
N GLY A 13 1.93 -1.98 -20.63
CA GLY A 13 2.15 -3.36 -20.19
C GLY A 13 3.20 -3.53 -19.08
N LEU A 14 3.65 -2.45 -18.42
CA LEU A 14 4.54 -2.52 -17.26
C LEU A 14 3.75 -2.46 -15.94
N TYR A 15 4.26 -3.15 -14.94
CA TYR A 15 3.83 -3.01 -13.54
C TYR A 15 4.77 -2.04 -12.83
N ALA A 16 4.23 -1.29 -11.85
CA ALA A 16 5.02 -0.46 -10.95
C ALA A 16 5.09 -1.08 -9.55
N MET A 17 6.24 -0.93 -8.89
CA MET A 17 6.46 -1.26 -7.48
C MET A 17 7.32 -0.16 -6.85
N LEU A 18 6.95 0.25 -5.64
CA LEU A 18 7.79 1.15 -4.84
C LEU A 18 8.63 0.33 -3.87
N VAL A 19 9.92 0.65 -3.80
CA VAL A 19 10.80 0.20 -2.73
C VAL A 19 11.02 1.38 -1.81
N CYS A 20 10.47 1.28 -0.61
CA CYS A 20 10.49 2.36 0.36
C CYS A 20 11.54 2.10 1.44
N ARG A 21 12.23 3.15 1.88
CA ARG A 21 12.85 3.18 3.20
C ARG A 21 11.78 3.54 4.21
N VAL A 22 11.72 2.78 5.29
CA VAL A 22 10.73 2.98 6.33
C VAL A 22 11.44 3.14 7.66
N VAL A 23 11.07 4.18 8.41
CA VAL A 23 11.50 4.34 9.80
C VAL A 23 10.52 3.57 10.68
N LEU A 24 11.03 2.53 11.33
CA LEU A 24 10.25 1.71 12.25
C LEU A 24 10.56 2.10 13.69
N GLY A 25 9.51 2.23 14.50
CA GLY A 25 9.60 2.41 15.94
C GLY A 25 9.30 1.12 16.70
N ARG A 26 8.48 1.20 17.74
CA ARG A 26 7.97 0.07 18.51
C ARG A 26 6.84 -0.65 17.74
N PRO A 27 7.02 -1.92 17.37
CA PRO A 27 6.00 -2.68 16.66
C PRO A 27 4.95 -3.25 17.62
N LEU A 28 3.68 -3.24 17.20
CA LEU A 28 2.64 -4.15 17.69
C LEU A 28 2.60 -5.36 16.76
N VAL A 29 3.04 -6.54 17.24
CA VAL A 29 3.03 -7.77 16.44
C VAL A 29 1.72 -8.52 16.67
N VAL A 30 1.01 -8.83 15.59
CA VAL A 30 -0.29 -9.53 15.63
C VAL A 30 -0.31 -10.68 14.64
N GLU A 31 -0.97 -11.77 15.01
CA GLU A 31 -1.13 -12.96 14.15
C GLU A 31 -2.53 -13.04 13.52
N GLN A 32 -3.52 -12.45 14.19
CA GLN A 32 -4.92 -12.48 13.76
C GLN A 32 -5.27 -11.22 12.98
N PRO A 33 -6.12 -11.32 11.94
CA PRO A 33 -6.65 -10.14 11.28
C PRO A 33 -7.59 -9.38 12.21
N GLY A 34 -7.54 -8.05 12.15
CA GLY A 34 -8.38 -7.19 12.98
C GLY A 34 -8.01 -5.72 12.84
N ASP A 35 -8.82 -4.86 13.45
CA ASP A 35 -8.50 -3.44 13.59
C ASP A 35 -7.70 -3.20 14.87
N TYR A 36 -6.43 -2.82 14.67
CA TYR A 36 -5.49 -2.50 15.74
C TYR A 36 -5.13 -1.01 15.77
N SER A 37 -5.81 -0.19 14.98
CA SER A 37 -5.51 1.25 14.84
C SER A 37 -5.52 1.97 16.17
N GLY A 38 -6.47 1.67 17.06
CA GLY A 38 -6.55 2.30 18.38
C GLY A 38 -5.31 2.09 19.26
N GLN A 39 -4.61 0.95 19.10
CA GLN A 39 -3.38 0.66 19.86
C GLN A 39 -2.15 1.42 19.33
N VAL A 40 -2.20 1.89 18.08
CA VAL A 40 -1.14 2.71 17.49
C VAL A 40 -1.44 4.19 17.65
N VAL A 41 -2.68 4.61 17.38
CA VAL A 41 -3.08 6.03 17.42
C VAL A 41 -3.12 6.58 18.85
N TYR A 42 -3.59 5.78 19.81
CA TYR A 42 -3.75 6.20 21.21
C TYR A 42 -2.87 5.43 22.19
N GLY A 43 -2.19 4.38 21.72
CA GLY A 43 -1.37 3.52 22.55
C GLY A 43 0.11 3.83 22.44
N ASP A 44 0.91 2.84 22.82
CA ASP A 44 2.36 2.95 22.99
C ASP A 44 3.14 2.37 21.80
N TYR A 45 2.47 2.09 20.68
CA TYR A 45 3.05 1.47 19.48
C TYR A 45 3.10 2.44 18.32
N ASP A 46 4.09 2.30 17.45
CA ASP A 46 4.29 3.19 16.30
C ASP A 46 3.76 2.60 14.98
N HIS A 47 3.60 1.27 14.92
CA HIS A 47 3.12 0.55 13.74
C HIS A 47 2.66 -0.88 14.09
N VAL A 48 1.96 -1.53 13.15
CA VAL A 48 1.53 -2.93 13.28
C VAL A 48 2.35 -3.82 12.34
N ILE A 49 2.78 -4.97 12.85
CA ILE A 49 3.36 -6.06 12.06
C ILE A 49 2.40 -7.24 12.10
N GLY A 50 1.79 -7.56 10.96
CA GLY A 50 1.05 -8.79 10.76
C GLY A 50 2.02 -9.95 10.53
N ASP A 51 2.25 -10.80 11.53
CA ASP A 51 3.09 -12.00 11.42
C ASP A 51 2.30 -13.16 10.79
N ARG A 52 1.99 -12.99 9.50
CA ARG A 52 1.27 -14.01 8.72
C ARG A 52 2.17 -15.16 8.26
N GLU A 53 3.48 -15.02 8.45
CA GLU A 53 4.45 -16.09 8.24
C GLU A 53 4.20 -17.26 9.21
N LYS A 54 3.96 -16.94 10.49
CA LYS A 54 3.57 -17.96 11.47
C LYS A 54 2.12 -18.41 11.36
N ALA A 55 1.21 -17.54 10.95
CA ALA A 55 -0.22 -17.86 10.94
C ALA A 55 -0.64 -18.73 9.73
N VAL A 56 -0.15 -18.42 8.52
CA VAL A 56 -0.59 -19.06 7.26
C VAL A 56 0.54 -19.32 6.26
N GLY A 57 1.80 -19.12 6.65
CA GLY A 57 2.97 -19.36 5.80
C GLY A 57 3.18 -18.33 4.69
N THR A 58 2.70 -17.10 4.88
CA THR A 58 2.87 -15.99 3.92
C THR A 58 3.93 -14.99 4.39
N PHE A 59 4.02 -13.84 3.72
CA PHE A 59 4.94 -12.77 4.12
C PHE A 59 4.39 -11.95 5.28
N ARG A 60 5.30 -11.29 6.01
CA ARG A 60 4.95 -10.29 7.03
C ARG A 60 4.41 -9.02 6.37
N GLU A 61 3.36 -8.48 6.95
CA GLU A 61 2.73 -7.24 6.51
C GLU A 61 3.07 -6.11 7.49
N PHE A 62 3.49 -4.96 7.00
CA PHE A 62 3.78 -3.77 7.81
C PHE A 62 2.71 -2.71 7.55
N ILE A 63 2.01 -2.29 8.61
CA ILE A 63 0.97 -1.26 8.55
C ILE A 63 1.47 -0.04 9.32
N LEU A 64 1.63 1.06 8.59
CA LEU A 64 2.18 2.33 9.10
C LEU A 64 1.06 3.37 9.15
N PHE A 65 1.08 4.20 10.20
CA PHE A 65 0.02 5.17 10.47
C PHE A 65 0.47 6.62 10.23
N HIS A 66 1.76 6.83 9.98
CA HIS A 66 2.36 8.15 9.75
C HIS A 66 3.08 8.17 8.40
N GLU A 67 2.65 9.08 7.53
CA GLU A 67 3.23 9.27 6.20
C GLU A 67 4.72 9.65 6.24
N GLY A 68 5.12 10.46 7.22
CA GLY A 68 6.51 10.87 7.42
C GLY A 68 7.48 9.73 7.75
N SER A 69 6.97 8.55 8.09
CA SER A 69 7.78 7.36 8.35
C SER A 69 8.17 6.60 7.07
N ILE A 70 7.69 7.03 5.90
CA ILE A 70 7.88 6.35 4.62
C ILE A 70 8.60 7.28 3.63
N TYR A 71 9.70 6.82 3.06
CA TYR A 71 10.39 7.47 1.96
C TYR A 71 10.43 6.54 0.73
N PRO A 72 9.70 6.83 -0.35
CA PRO A 72 9.77 6.08 -1.60
C PRO A 72 11.13 6.28 -2.28
N GLU A 73 12.08 5.40 -1.99
CA GLU A 73 13.46 5.52 -2.46
C GLU A 73 13.58 5.19 -3.95
N TYR A 74 12.86 4.15 -4.41
CA TYR A 74 12.91 3.71 -5.79
C TYR A 74 11.52 3.40 -6.34
N ALA A 75 11.28 3.80 -7.59
CA ALA A 75 10.17 3.33 -8.42
C ALA A 75 10.68 2.32 -9.44
N ILE A 76 10.19 1.09 -9.34
CA ILE A 76 10.59 -0.04 -10.19
C ILE A 76 9.47 -0.34 -11.17
N PHE A 77 9.79 -0.28 -12.47
CA PHE A 77 8.92 -0.76 -13.53
C PHE A 77 9.37 -2.15 -13.99
N TYR A 78 8.44 -3.11 -14.08
CA TYR A 78 8.78 -4.50 -14.39
C TYR A 78 7.70 -5.21 -15.21
N ARG A 79 8.10 -6.29 -15.89
CA ARG A 79 7.19 -7.27 -16.50
C ARG A 79 7.29 -8.57 -15.72
N ARG A 80 6.20 -9.33 -15.67
CA ARG A 80 6.18 -10.67 -15.08
C ARG A 80 6.49 -11.68 -16.18
N GLU A 81 7.42 -12.58 -15.92
CA GLU A 81 7.78 -13.66 -16.85
C GLU A 81 7.57 -15.01 -16.16
N LYS A 82 7.03 -15.97 -16.91
CA LYS A 82 6.97 -17.37 -16.50
C LYS A 82 7.34 -18.26 -17.68
N ASP A 83 8.34 -19.12 -17.50
CA ASP A 83 8.81 -20.08 -18.51
C ASP A 83 9.17 -19.43 -19.88
N GLY A 84 9.87 -18.30 -19.86
CA GLY A 84 10.26 -17.59 -21.10
C GLY A 84 9.16 -16.74 -21.72
N LYS A 85 7.96 -16.69 -21.11
CA LYS A 85 6.81 -15.97 -21.63
C LYS A 85 6.44 -14.81 -20.72
N ILE A 86 6.37 -13.61 -21.30
CA ILE A 86 5.84 -12.43 -20.62
C ILE A 86 4.35 -12.66 -20.35
N LEU A 87 3.97 -12.57 -19.09
CA LEU A 87 2.59 -12.65 -18.65
C LEU A 87 1.90 -11.32 -18.93
N ALA A 88 0.75 -11.39 -19.59
CA ALA A 88 -0.10 -10.22 -19.78
C ALA A 88 -0.52 -9.64 -18.41
N PRO A 89 -0.70 -8.30 -18.32
CA PRO A 89 -1.33 -7.68 -17.17
C PRO A 89 -2.63 -8.39 -16.80
N ALA A 90 -2.83 -8.70 -15.52
CA ALA A 90 -4.13 -9.17 -15.06
C ALA A 90 -5.17 -8.07 -15.36
N LYS A 91 -6.30 -8.44 -15.96
CA LYS A 91 -7.41 -7.51 -16.22
C LYS A 91 -7.89 -6.95 -14.88
N ARG A 92 -7.62 -5.68 -14.60
CA ARG A 92 -8.02 -5.05 -13.33
C ARG A 92 -9.52 -4.78 -13.33
N GLU A 93 -10.18 -5.00 -12.21
CA GLU A 93 -11.50 -4.44 -11.96
C GLU A 93 -11.40 -2.91 -11.95
N GLU A 94 -12.37 -2.24 -12.58
CA GLU A 94 -12.46 -0.79 -12.56
C GLU A 94 -12.54 -0.33 -11.10
N ALA A 95 -11.67 0.62 -10.72
CA ALA A 95 -11.71 1.19 -9.39
C ALA A 95 -13.11 1.78 -9.16
N PRO A 96 -13.76 1.52 -8.00
CA PRO A 96 -15.09 2.06 -7.73
C PRO A 96 -15.08 3.59 -7.84
N ALA A 97 -16.09 4.14 -8.53
CA ALA A 97 -16.26 5.58 -8.66
C ALA A 97 -16.43 6.21 -7.28
N GLN A 98 -15.68 7.26 -6.98
CA GLN A 98 -15.76 7.93 -5.69
C GLN A 98 -16.97 8.85 -5.60
N GLU A 99 -17.68 8.78 -4.47
CA GLU A 99 -18.60 9.83 -4.04
C GLU A 99 -17.79 11.07 -3.59
N PRO A 100 -18.23 12.29 -3.93
CA PRO A 100 -17.50 13.51 -3.58
C PRO A 100 -17.45 13.70 -2.06
N MET A 101 -16.25 13.79 -1.52
CA MET A 101 -15.99 14.19 -0.13
C MET A 101 -16.49 15.63 0.06
N MET A 102 -17.58 15.79 0.82
CA MET A 102 -18.15 17.09 1.17
C MET A 102 -17.14 17.86 2.02
N GLY A 103 -16.50 18.89 1.44
CA GLY A 103 -15.65 19.80 2.17
C GLY A 103 -16.46 20.55 3.23
N THR A 104 -16.03 20.48 4.49
CA THR A 104 -16.53 21.34 5.56
C THR A 104 -16.14 22.78 5.23
N THR A 105 -17.11 23.59 4.81
CA THR A 105 -16.98 25.04 4.71
C THR A 105 -16.58 25.61 6.07
N GLU A 106 -15.43 26.30 6.13
CA GLU A 106 -15.11 27.19 7.24
C GLU A 106 -16.13 28.34 7.28
N ALA A 107 -16.89 28.42 8.37
CA ALA A 107 -17.73 29.55 8.68
C ALA A 107 -16.89 30.55 9.49
N GLY A 108 -16.58 31.69 8.87
CA GLY A 108 -16.02 32.84 9.57
C GLY A 108 -17.03 33.47 10.53
N VAL A 109 -16.52 33.93 11.67
CA VAL A 109 -16.97 35.11 12.43
C VAL A 109 -15.73 35.75 13.04
#